data_AF-A0A8T6VSP1-F1
#
_entry.id   AF-A0A8T6VSP1-F1
#
_cell.length_a   1.000
_cell.length_b   1.000
_cell.length_c   1.000
_cell.angle_alpha   90.00
_cell.angle_beta   90.00
_cell.angle_gamma   90.00
#
_symmetry.space_group_name_H-M   'P 1'
#
loop_
_entity.id
_entity.type
_entity.pdbx_description
1 polymer ?
#
loop_
_entity_poly.entity_id
_entity_poly.type
_entity_poly.pdbx_seq_one_letter_code
_entity_poly.pdbx_strand_id
1 'polypeptide(L)'
;ELEGDLEIVYLEDYDISVAAKLIPGVDIWLNTPLPPFEASGTSGMKAAHNGVINFSILDGWWVEGCIEGVTGWAIGPHPNEEVSKEERRIRELDDLYN
;
A
#
# COMPACT_ATOMS: atom_id res chain seq x y z
N GLU A 1 2.97 16.86 18.66
CA GLU A 1 1.52 16.81 18.99
C GLU A 1 1.02 15.38 19.17
N LEU A 2 1.47 14.39 18.40
CA LEU A 2 1.07 12.98 18.56
C LEU A 2 1.96 12.14 19.50
N GLU A 3 2.91 12.78 20.20
CA GLU A 3 3.87 12.07 21.04
C GLU A 3 3.16 11.48 22.27
N GLY A 4 3.13 10.15 22.37
CA GLY A 4 2.41 9.40 23.41
C GLY A 4 1.02 8.90 23.00
N ASP A 5 0.48 9.39 21.88
CA ASP A 5 -0.82 8.93 21.32
C ASP A 5 -0.63 7.96 20.14
N LEU A 6 0.52 8.01 19.46
CA LEU A 6 0.87 7.14 18.35
C LEU A 6 2.23 6.46 18.59
N GLU A 7 2.22 5.13 18.65
CA GLU A 7 3.45 4.34 18.69
C GLU A 7 3.99 4.10 17.27
N ILE A 8 5.26 4.41 17.06
CA ILE A 8 5.95 4.20 15.79
C ILE A 8 7.23 3.42 16.06
N VAL A 9 7.42 2.33 15.34
CA VAL A 9 8.59 1.46 15.46
C VAL A 9 9.27 1.31 14.10
N TYR A 10 10.59 1.45 14.09
CA TYR A 10 11.42 1.10 12.93
C TYR A 10 12.11 -0.24 13.21
N LEU A 11 11.90 -1.23 12.33
CA LEU A 11 12.54 -2.54 12.44
C LEU A 11 13.79 -2.55 11.57
N GLU A 12 14.95 -2.51 12.22
CA GLU A 12 16.25 -2.62 11.57
C GLU A 12 16.48 -4.03 10.99
N ASP A 13 17.37 -4.12 10.00
CA ASP A 13 17.79 -5.38 9.36
C ASP A 13 16.63 -6.27 8.88
N TYR A 14 15.64 -5.66 8.22
CA TYR A 14 14.53 -6.38 7.61
C TYR A 14 15.02 -7.44 6.61
N ASP A 15 14.80 -8.70 6.96
CA ASP A 15 15.14 -9.87 6.16
C ASP A 15 13.93 -10.80 5.97
N ILE A 16 14.15 -11.97 5.38
CA ILE A 16 13.09 -12.97 5.17
C ILE A 16 12.53 -13.49 6.51
N SER A 17 13.35 -13.56 7.56
CA SER A 17 12.95 -14.04 8.89
C SER A 17 12.01 -13.06 9.58
N VAL A 18 12.29 -11.76 9.46
CA VAL A 18 11.43 -10.67 9.94
C VAL A 18 10.15 -10.62 9.11
N ALA A 19 10.26 -10.68 7.78
CA ALA A 19 9.11 -10.68 6.86
C ALA A 19 8.11 -11.80 7.19
N ALA A 20 8.59 -13.01 7.48
CA ALA A 20 7.75 -14.16 7.80
C ALA A 20 6.90 -13.97 9.07
N LYS A 21 7.32 -13.08 9.99
CA LYS A 21 6.58 -12.74 11.21
C LYS A 21 5.71 -11.49 11.00
N LEU A 22 6.27 -10.48 10.33
CA LEU A 22 5.62 -9.19 10.14
C LEU A 22 4.41 -9.31 9.21
N ILE A 23 4.57 -9.91 8.03
CA ILE A 23 3.53 -9.95 7.00
C ILE A 23 2.22 -10.54 7.52
N PRO A 24 2.17 -11.72 8.17
CA PRO A 24 0.91 -12.26 8.70
C PRO A 24 0.42 -11.57 9.99
N GLY A 25 1.25 -10.73 10.62
CA GLY A 25 0.98 -10.13 11.92
C GLY A 25 0.41 -8.71 11.87
N VAL A 26 0.30 -8.10 10.69
CA VAL A 26 -0.27 -6.76 10.53
C VAL A 26 -1.72 -6.84 10.05
N ASP A 27 -2.51 -5.83 10.38
CA ASP A 27 -3.89 -5.71 9.88
C ASP A 27 -3.94 -5.12 8.47
N ILE A 28 -3.05 -4.15 8.19
CA ILE A 28 -2.98 -3.41 6.93
C ILE A 28 -1.56 -3.46 6.37
N TRP A 29 -1.45 -3.76 5.08
CA TRP A 29 -0.20 -3.70 4.32
C TRP A 29 -0.20 -2.47 3.40
N LEU A 30 0.63 -1.48 3.75
CA LEU A 30 0.70 -0.19 3.04
C LEU A 30 1.81 -0.20 1.97
N ASN A 31 1.47 0.18 0.75
CA ASN A 31 2.43 0.39 -0.33
C ASN A 31 2.16 1.71 -1.07
N THR A 32 3.13 2.62 -1.05
CA THR A 32 3.05 3.95 -1.69
C THR A 32 4.12 4.13 -2.80
N PRO A 33 4.17 3.24 -3.82
CA PRO A 33 5.10 3.41 -4.94
C PRO A 33 4.76 4.67 -5.73
N LEU A 34 5.73 5.21 -6.46
CA LEU A 34 5.48 6.27 -7.43
C LEU A 34 5.12 5.61 -8.78
N PRO A 35 3.90 5.79 -9.33
CA PRO A 35 3.55 5.20 -10.61
C PRO A 35 4.35 5.79 -11.77
N PRO A 36 4.73 5.00 -12.79
CA PRO A 36 4.54 3.55 -12.96
C PRO A 36 5.85 2.76 -12.65
N PHE A 37 6.49 3.02 -11.50
CA PHE A 37 7.83 2.49 -11.21
C PHE A 37 7.81 1.17 -10.42
N GLU A 38 6.66 0.73 -9.92
CA GLU A 38 6.50 -0.61 -9.35
C GLU A 38 6.11 -1.58 -10.47
N ALA A 39 7.05 -2.43 -10.89
CA ALA A 39 6.74 -3.41 -11.93
C ALA A 39 5.69 -4.44 -11.47
N SER A 40 5.75 -4.85 -10.20
CA SER A 40 4.80 -5.80 -9.62
C SER A 40 4.67 -5.58 -8.11
N GLY A 41 5.57 -6.16 -7.31
CA GLY A 41 5.50 -6.11 -5.85
C GLY A 41 4.98 -7.42 -5.26
N THR A 42 5.87 -8.23 -4.71
CA THR A 42 5.50 -9.57 -4.20
C THR A 42 5.09 -9.58 -2.72
N SER A 43 5.39 -8.52 -1.97
CA SER A 43 5.04 -8.41 -0.56
C SER A 43 3.54 -8.25 -0.36
N GLY A 44 2.87 -7.44 -1.17
CA GLY A 44 1.41 -7.30 -1.14
C GLY A 44 0.70 -8.62 -1.47
N MET A 45 1.22 -9.40 -2.43
CA MET A 45 0.70 -10.76 -2.71
C MET A 45 0.81 -11.68 -1.49
N LYS A 46 1.94 -11.63 -0.77
CA LYS A 46 2.13 -12.41 0.46
C LYS A 46 1.17 -11.95 1.56
N ALA A 47 0.95 -10.65 1.70
CA ALA A 47 -0.01 -10.07 2.64
C ALA A 47 -1.43 -10.57 2.35
N ALA A 48 -1.87 -10.48 1.09
CA ALA A 48 -3.17 -10.98 0.65
C ALA A 48 -3.36 -12.49 0.95
N HIS A 49 -2.32 -13.30 0.74
CA HIS A 49 -2.39 -14.74 1.04
C HIS A 49 -2.52 -15.06 2.53
N ASN A 50 -2.10 -14.14 3.40
CA ASN A 50 -2.26 -14.25 4.86
C ASN A 50 -3.55 -13.58 5.37
N GLY A 51 -4.44 -13.13 4.47
CA GLY A 51 -5.69 -12.47 4.84
C GLY A 51 -5.52 -11.02 5.29
N VAL A 52 -4.36 -10.41 5.04
CA VAL A 52 -4.08 -9.01 5.36
C VAL A 52 -4.65 -8.10 4.29
N ILE A 53 -5.25 -7.00 4.72
CA ILE A 53 -5.88 -6.02 3.83
C ILE A 53 -4.80 -5.11 3.24
N ASN A 54 -4.86 -4.87 1.92
CA ASN A 54 -3.90 -3.98 1.27
C ASN A 54 -4.43 -2.53 1.24
N PHE A 55 -3.55 -1.57 1.43
CA PHE A 55 -3.83 -0.16 1.18
C PHE A 55 -2.72 0.39 0.31
N SER A 56 -2.99 0.61 -0.98
CA SER A 56 -1.90 0.86 -1.93
C SER A 56 -2.30 1.67 -3.14
N ILE A 57 -1.34 2.41 -3.68
CA ILE A 57 -1.44 3.04 -5.00
C ILE A 57 -1.59 1.94 -6.06
N LEU A 58 -2.50 2.15 -7.02
CA LEU A 58 -2.75 1.24 -8.14
C LEU A 58 -1.57 1.23 -9.13
N ASP A 59 -0.49 0.54 -8.76
CA ASP A 59 0.69 0.27 -9.60
C ASP A 59 1.14 -1.19 -9.40
N GLY A 60 1.88 -1.72 -10.37
CA GLY A 60 2.36 -3.10 -10.34
C GLY A 60 1.24 -4.13 -10.13
N TRP A 61 1.44 -5.07 -9.19
CA TRP A 61 0.54 -6.19 -8.92
C TRP A 61 -0.82 -5.74 -8.40
N TRP A 62 -0.87 -4.57 -7.76
CA TRP A 62 -2.09 -4.12 -7.09
C TRP A 62 -3.19 -3.80 -8.10
N VAL A 63 -2.83 -3.42 -9.32
CA VAL A 63 -3.77 -3.27 -10.44
C VAL A 63 -4.54 -4.56 -10.73
N GLU A 64 -3.92 -5.72 -10.49
CA GLU A 64 -4.55 -7.04 -10.69
C GLU A 64 -5.32 -7.53 -9.45
N GLY A 65 -4.80 -7.23 -8.26
CA GLY A 65 -5.32 -7.73 -6.99
C GLY A 65 -6.39 -6.85 -6.31
N CYS A 66 -6.52 -5.60 -6.74
CA CYS A 66 -7.43 -4.65 -6.10
C CYS A 66 -8.89 -4.92 -6.48
N ILE A 67 -9.68 -5.22 -5.45
CA ILE A 67 -11.13 -5.19 -5.49
C ILE A 67 -11.53 -4.23 -4.36
N GLU A 68 -11.91 -3.02 -4.76
CA GLU A 68 -12.17 -1.91 -3.85
C GLU A 68 -13.16 -2.30 -2.74
N GLY A 69 -12.78 -2.08 -1.49
CA GLY A 69 -13.57 -2.43 -0.30
C GLY A 69 -13.66 -3.92 0.02
N VAL A 70 -13.00 -4.79 -0.74
CA VAL A 70 -12.99 -6.25 -0.51
C VAL A 70 -11.58 -6.75 -0.19
N THR A 71 -10.61 -6.51 -1.07
CA THR A 71 -9.20 -6.92 -0.85
C THR A 71 -8.36 -5.79 -0.26
N GLY A 72 -8.89 -4.57 -0.27
CA GLY A 72 -8.18 -3.37 0.11
C GLY A 72 -8.80 -2.09 -0.41
N TRP A 73 -8.02 -1.02 -0.29
CA TRP A 73 -8.35 0.30 -0.83
C TRP A 73 -7.24 0.77 -1.76
N ALA A 74 -7.64 1.30 -2.92
CA ALA A 74 -6.76 1.99 -3.83
C ALA A 74 -6.46 3.42 -3.35
N ILE A 75 -5.23 3.88 -3.57
CA ILE A 75 -4.84 5.28 -3.40
C ILE A 75 -4.67 5.91 -4.78
N GLY A 76 -5.38 6.99 -5.04
CA GLY A 76 -5.33 7.74 -6.27
C GLY A 76 -6.12 7.11 -7.44
N PRO A 77 -6.08 7.77 -8.61
CA PRO A 77 -6.87 7.38 -9.77
C PRO A 77 -6.33 6.11 -10.44
N HIS A 78 -7.22 5.39 -11.12
CA HIS A 78 -6.86 4.19 -11.86
C HIS A 78 -5.81 4.52 -12.96
N PRO A 79 -4.87 3.61 -13.28
CA PRO A 79 -3.86 3.83 -14.32
C PRO A 79 -4.41 4.15 -15.72
N ASN A 80 -5.67 3.77 -15.98
CA ASN A 80 -6.35 3.98 -17.26
C ASN A 80 -7.06 5.34 -17.34
N GLU A 81 -7.12 6.10 -16.25
CA GLU A 81 -7.68 7.46 -16.26
C GLU A 81 -6.63 8.45 -16.77
N GLU A 82 -6.98 9.21 -17.81
CA GLU A 82 -6.16 10.31 -18.31
C GLU A 82 -6.31 11.53 -17.39
N VAL A 83 -5.40 11.62 -16.40
CA VAL A 83 -5.29 12.76 -15.49
C VAL A 83 -3.91 13.38 -15.58
N SER A 84 -3.81 14.67 -15.30
CA SER A 84 -2.50 15.32 -15.18
C SER A 84 -1.71 14.76 -14.00
N LYS A 85 -0.37 14.87 -14.03
CA LYS A 85 0.47 14.46 -12.90
C LYS A 85 0.13 15.20 -11.60
N GLU A 86 -0.22 16.49 -11.74
CA GLU A 86 -0.62 17.33 -10.62
C GLU A 86 -1.95 16.87 -10.02
N GLU A 87 -2.95 16.61 -10.85
CA GLU A 87 -4.25 16.10 -10.43
C GLU A 87 -4.14 14.72 -9.77
N ARG A 88 -3.36 13.80 -10.36
CA ARG A 88 -3.07 12.49 -9.76
C ARG A 88 -2.48 12.66 -8.36
N ARG A 89 -1.49 13.55 -8.21
CA ARG A 89 -0.85 13.80 -6.92
C ARG A 89 -1.83 14.36 -5.89
N ILE A 90 -2.73 15.26 -6.29
CA ILE A 90 -3.75 15.82 -5.41
C ILE A 90 -4.69 14.72 -4.91
N ARG A 91 -5.19 13.86 -5.80
CA ARG A 91 -6.08 12.75 -5.42
C ARG A 91 -5.38 11.72 -4.52
N GLU A 92 -4.13 11.35 -4.84
CA GLU A 92 -3.34 10.46 -3.98
C GLU A 92 -3.13 11.02 -2.57
N LEU A 93 -2.96 12.35 -2.44
CA LEU A 93 -2.85 13.00 -1.14
C LEU A 93 -4.19 13.04 -0.40
N ASP A 94 -5.29 13.27 -1.10
CA ASP A 94 -6.63 13.25 -0.53
C ASP A 94 -6.94 11.85 0.04
N ASP A 95 -6.79 10.81 -0.78
CA ASP A 95 -7.07 9.42 -0.38
C ASP A 95 -6.16 8.91 0.74
N LEU A 96 -4.92 9.43 0.85
CA LEU A 96 -3.97 8.99 1.88
C LEU A 96 -4.17 9.67 3.23
N TYR A 97 -4.69 10.90 3.25
CA TYR A 97 -4.71 11.74 4.45
C TYR A 97 -6.11 12.15 4.94
N ASN A 98 -7.17 11.98 4.14
CA ASN A 98 -8.54 12.36 4.47
C ASN A 98 -9.50 11.16 4.52
#